data_AF-A0A1Y0RCV9-F1
#
_entry.id   AF-A0A1Y0RCV9-F1
#
_cell.length_a   1.000
_cell.length_b   1.000
_cell.length_c   1.000
_cell.angle_alpha   90.00
_cell.angle_beta   90.00
_cell.angle_gamma   90.00
#
_symmetry.space_group_name_H-M   'P 1'
#
loop_
_entity.id
_entity.type
_entity.pdbx_description
1 polymer ?
#
loop_
_entity_poly.entity_id
_entity_poly.type
_entity_poly.pdbx_seq_one_letter_code
_entity_poly.pdbx_strand_id
1 'polypeptide(L)'
;MKKFIIATLVTLTTTAGFFINTQIVQAHPRRYYHYLPYRHYPLYGYPFRYCYPVTNWSVDEDPAYHPQAYADGYRQGQQSAKNGDKYKPRTAGGEFSRGFDDGYYGRAFSGQKQTVPNEYKPYTTSECSWY
;
A
#
# COMPACT_ATOMS: atom_id res chain seq x y z
N MET A 1 -52.83 -9.77 -11.85
CA MET A 1 -51.76 -10.02 -10.85
C MET A 1 -51.10 -11.35 -11.18
N LYS A 2 -49.85 -11.34 -11.64
CA LYS A 2 -49.05 -12.55 -11.87
C LYS A 2 -47.62 -12.20 -11.46
N LYS A 3 -47.12 -12.82 -10.39
CA LYS A 3 -45.81 -12.56 -9.80
C LYS A 3 -44.80 -13.45 -10.53
N PHE A 4 -43.87 -12.85 -11.27
CA PHE A 4 -42.70 -13.57 -11.78
C PHE A 4 -41.55 -13.31 -10.82
N ILE A 5 -41.21 -14.33 -10.03
CA ILE A 5 -40.00 -14.36 -9.21
C ILE A 5 -38.90 -14.89 -10.11
N ILE A 6 -38.10 -13.99 -10.68
CA ILE A 6 -36.90 -14.35 -11.43
C ILE A 6 -35.73 -14.29 -10.44
N ALA A 7 -35.34 -15.46 -9.94
CA ALA A 7 -34.10 -15.66 -9.22
C ALA A 7 -32.99 -15.89 -10.24
N THR A 8 -32.26 -14.84 -10.60
CA THR A 8 -31.07 -14.94 -11.45
C THR A 8 -29.81 -14.86 -10.60
N LEU A 9 -29.11 -15.99 -10.59
CA LEU A 9 -27.81 -16.29 -10.01
C LEU A 9 -26.77 -15.20 -10.25
N VAL A 10 -26.12 -14.80 -9.17
CA VAL A 10 -24.86 -14.05 -9.14
C VAL A 10 -23.73 -14.99 -9.57
N THR A 11 -23.08 -14.70 -10.70
CA THR A 11 -21.77 -15.26 -11.02
C THR A 11 -20.73 -14.14 -10.96
N LEU A 12 -20.07 -14.02 -9.80
CA LEU A 12 -18.86 -13.21 -9.63
C LEU A 12 -17.70 -13.98 -10.27
N THR A 13 -17.31 -13.63 -11.49
CA THR A 13 -16.03 -14.08 -12.06
C THR A 13 -14.95 -13.12 -11.61
N THR A 14 -14.37 -13.37 -10.44
CA THR A 14 -13.13 -12.74 -9.98
C THR A 14 -11.97 -13.33 -10.76
N THR A 15 -11.61 -12.72 -11.89
CA THR A 15 -10.30 -12.94 -12.50
C THR A 15 -9.24 -12.30 -11.60
N ALA A 16 -8.77 -13.06 -10.62
CA ALA A 16 -7.55 -12.75 -9.89
C ALA A 16 -6.37 -12.93 -10.85
N GLY A 17 -6.04 -11.86 -11.59
CA GLY A 17 -4.80 -11.75 -12.31
C GLY A 17 -3.66 -11.61 -11.31
N PHE A 18 -3.15 -12.73 -10.83
CA PHE A 18 -1.90 -12.78 -10.08
C PHE A 18 -0.76 -12.37 -11.01
N PHE A 19 -0.41 -11.08 -11.05
CA PHE A 19 0.91 -10.66 -11.50
C PHE A 19 1.90 -11.00 -10.39
N ILE A 20 2.34 -12.25 -10.38
CA ILE A 20 3.45 -12.70 -9.57
C ILE A 20 4.72 -12.13 -10.21
N ASN A 21 5.07 -10.89 -9.88
CA ASN A 21 6.38 -10.32 -10.18
C ASN A 21 7.41 -10.89 -9.17
N THR A 22 7.50 -12.21 -9.11
CA THR A 22 8.54 -12.92 -8.36
C THR A 22 9.76 -13.03 -9.25
N GLN A 23 10.57 -11.98 -9.28
CA GLN A 23 12.00 -12.21 -9.49
C GLN A 23 12.57 -12.73 -8.16
N ILE A 24 12.31 -14.00 -7.86
CA ILE A 24 13.08 -14.73 -6.85
C ILE A 24 14.44 -15.01 -7.50
N VAL A 25 15.31 -14.01 -7.49
CA VAL A 25 16.73 -14.27 -7.70
C VAL A 25 17.32 -14.58 -6.34
N GLN A 26 17.35 -15.87 -6.01
CA GLN A 26 18.53 -16.52 -5.43
C GLN A 26 18.25 -18.00 -5.10
N ALA A 27 18.94 -18.88 -5.83
CA ALA A 27 19.59 -20.07 -5.27
C ALA A 27 20.42 -20.76 -6.37
N HIS A 28 21.74 -20.62 -6.35
CA HIS A 28 22.62 -21.60 -7.00
C HIS A 28 23.24 -22.48 -5.91
N PRO A 29 22.78 -23.73 -5.73
CA PRO A 29 23.44 -24.66 -4.82
C PRO A 29 24.59 -25.39 -5.53
N ARG A 30 25.76 -25.26 -4.90
CA ARG A 30 26.92 -26.18 -4.81
C ARG A 30 27.22 -27.10 -6.01
N ARG A 31 28.33 -26.82 -6.70
CA ARG A 31 29.17 -27.88 -7.28
C ARG A 31 30.36 -28.13 -6.36
N TYR A 32 30.38 -29.32 -5.75
CA TYR A 32 31.54 -29.92 -5.13
C TYR A 32 32.60 -30.18 -6.20
N TYR A 33 33.79 -29.62 -6.05
CA TYR A 33 35.02 -30.17 -6.63
C TYR A 33 36.06 -30.32 -5.53
N HIS A 34 36.52 -31.55 -5.35
CA HIS A 34 37.57 -31.96 -4.43
C HIS A 34 38.95 -31.48 -4.92
N TYR A 35 39.79 -31.12 -3.93
CA TYR A 35 41.26 -31.14 -3.90
C TYR A 35 42.07 -30.24 -4.85
N LEU A 36 42.91 -29.37 -4.25
CA LEU A 36 44.34 -29.21 -4.54
C LEU A 36 45.05 -28.46 -3.38
N PRO A 37 46.27 -28.85 -2.96
CA PRO A 37 46.90 -28.36 -1.74
C PRO A 37 47.87 -27.18 -1.98
N TYR A 38 47.97 -26.32 -0.95
CA TYR A 38 49.01 -25.33 -0.69
C TYR A 38 49.44 -24.39 -1.84
N ARG A 39 48.91 -23.16 -1.77
CA ARG A 39 49.70 -21.97 -2.11
C ARG A 39 49.34 -20.82 -1.18
N HIS A 40 50.35 -20.37 -0.45
CA HIS A 40 50.35 -19.22 0.42
C HIS A 40 50.05 -17.97 -0.42
N TYR A 41 48.81 -17.49 -0.40
CA TYR A 41 48.42 -16.19 -0.93
C TYR A 41 48.25 -15.23 0.24
N PRO A 42 48.78 -14.01 0.17
CA PRO A 42 48.48 -13.02 1.19
C PRO A 42 46.98 -12.76 1.10
N LEU A 43 46.26 -13.00 2.20
CA LEU A 43 44.87 -12.59 2.37
C LEU A 43 44.82 -11.06 2.30
N TYR A 44 44.83 -10.52 1.08
CA TYR A 44 44.25 -9.24 0.80
C TYR A 44 42.75 -9.43 1.05
N GLY A 45 42.34 -9.12 2.28
CA GLY A 45 40.94 -9.08 2.70
C GLY A 45 40.23 -8.00 1.89
N TYR A 46 39.88 -8.33 0.65
CA TYR A 46 38.97 -7.53 -0.13
C TYR A 46 37.62 -7.64 0.58
N PRO A 47 37.05 -6.51 1.04
CA PRO A 47 35.80 -6.56 1.75
C PRO A 47 34.75 -7.14 0.80
N PHE A 48 34.02 -8.17 1.24
CA PHE A 48 32.96 -8.74 0.44
C PHE A 48 31.73 -7.83 0.57
N ARG A 49 31.27 -7.25 -0.54
CA ARG A 49 30.02 -6.49 -0.56
C ARG A 49 28.86 -7.47 -0.51
N TYR A 50 28.18 -7.56 0.62
CA TYR A 50 26.99 -8.37 0.76
C TYR A 50 25.76 -7.48 0.85
N CYS A 51 24.79 -7.70 -0.04
CA CYS A 51 23.52 -7.01 -0.03
C CYS A 51 22.44 -7.94 0.54
N TYR A 52 21.64 -7.43 1.46
CA TYR A 52 20.55 -8.17 2.12
C TYR A 52 19.25 -7.36 2.10
N PRO A 53 18.10 -8.04 2.05
CA PRO A 53 16.81 -7.37 2.12
C PRO A 53 16.53 -6.86 3.54
N VAL A 54 16.06 -5.63 3.65
CA VAL A 54 15.61 -4.98 4.89
C VAL A 54 14.14 -4.63 4.72
N THR A 55 13.30 -5.10 5.64
CA THR A 55 11.87 -4.76 5.64
C THR A 55 11.64 -3.54 6.52
N ASN A 56 11.08 -2.50 5.91
CA ASN A 56 10.70 -1.25 6.57
C ASN A 56 9.17 -1.10 6.54
N TRP A 57 8.64 -0.22 7.39
CA TRP A 57 7.20 0.08 7.47
C TRP A 57 6.97 1.53 7.09
N SER A 58 6.04 1.78 6.16
CA SER A 58 5.52 3.12 5.84
C SER A 58 4.07 3.23 6.29
N VAL A 59 3.67 4.40 6.76
CA VAL A 59 2.26 4.75 6.94
C VAL A 59 1.67 5.02 5.56
N ASP A 60 0.50 4.45 5.28
CA ASP A 60 -0.27 4.82 4.11
C ASP A 60 -0.88 6.21 4.33
N GLU A 61 -0.50 7.16 3.47
CA GLU A 61 -1.00 8.54 3.50
C GLU A 61 -2.31 8.71 2.71
N ASP A 62 -2.96 7.62 2.30
CA ASP A 62 -4.28 7.70 1.65
C ASP A 62 -5.28 8.46 2.53
N PRO A 63 -5.97 9.50 1.99
CA PRO A 63 -6.94 10.29 2.73
C PRO A 63 -8.08 9.46 3.35
N ALA A 64 -8.35 8.25 2.86
CA ALA A 64 -9.37 7.36 3.39
C ALA A 64 -8.97 6.64 4.69
N TYR A 65 -7.67 6.49 4.98
CA TYR A 65 -7.16 5.53 5.97
C TYR A 65 -6.39 6.19 7.13
N HIS A 66 -7.01 7.15 7.83
CA HIS A 66 -6.41 7.73 9.04
C HIS A 66 -7.45 8.26 10.07
N PRO A 67 -7.06 8.44 11.35
CA PRO A 67 -7.97 8.83 12.44
C PRO A 67 -8.60 10.22 12.30
N GLN A 68 -8.15 11.02 11.35
CA GLN A 68 -8.63 12.37 11.09
C GLN A 68 -9.28 12.50 9.70
N ALA A 69 -9.56 11.38 9.04
CA ALA A 69 -10.08 11.33 7.67
C ALA A 69 -11.29 12.24 7.45
N TYR A 70 -12.26 12.22 8.38
CA TYR A 70 -13.44 13.09 8.29
C TYR A 70 -13.08 14.58 8.35
N ALA A 71 -12.24 14.97 9.31
CA ALA A 71 -11.90 16.37 9.53
C ALA A 71 -11.10 16.94 8.36
N ASP A 72 -10.19 16.13 7.80
CA ASP A 72 -9.42 16.51 6.62
C ASP A 72 -10.28 16.60 5.37
N GLY A 73 -11.18 15.64 5.17
CA GLY A 73 -12.20 15.71 4.12
C GLY A 73 -13.03 16.99 4.22
N TYR A 74 -13.56 17.29 5.40
CA TYR A 74 -14.39 18.47 5.65
C TYR A 74 -13.68 19.78 5.33
N ARG A 75 -12.43 19.93 5.80
CA ARG A 75 -11.59 21.09 5.49
C ARG A 75 -11.33 21.24 3.99
N GLN A 76 -11.05 20.14 3.30
CA GLN A 76 -10.86 20.16 1.84
C GLN A 76 -12.16 20.49 1.09
N GLY A 77 -13.30 19.96 1.54
CA GLY A 77 -14.62 20.26 0.98
C GLY A 77 -14.94 21.75 1.07
N GLN A 78 -14.75 22.34 2.25
CA GLN A 78 -14.92 23.77 2.48
C GLN A 78 -14.01 24.61 1.56
N GLN A 79 -12.74 24.19 1.42
CA GLN A 79 -11.79 24.90 0.56
C GLN A 79 -12.21 24.82 -0.92
N SER A 80 -12.64 23.65 -1.41
CA SER A 80 -13.14 23.50 -2.78
C SER A 80 -14.38 24.35 -3.03
N ALA A 81 -15.33 24.37 -2.09
CA ALA A 81 -16.52 25.22 -2.19
C ALA A 81 -16.15 26.71 -2.22
N LYS A 82 -15.21 27.12 -1.36
CA LYS A 82 -14.68 28.50 -1.31
C LYS A 82 -13.98 28.89 -2.61
N ASN A 83 -13.26 27.96 -3.24
CA ASN A 83 -12.59 28.17 -4.52
C ASN A 83 -13.56 28.21 -5.71
N GLY A 84 -14.84 27.86 -5.52
CA GLY A 84 -15.82 27.76 -6.61
C GLY A 84 -15.62 26.51 -7.48
N ASP A 85 -14.88 25.51 -7.00
CA ASP A 85 -14.70 24.26 -7.72
C ASP A 85 -16.05 23.53 -7.82
N LYS A 86 -16.36 22.97 -9.00
CA LYS A 86 -17.53 22.10 -9.14
C LYS A 86 -17.37 20.87 -8.25
N TYR A 87 -18.46 20.48 -7.60
CA TYR A 87 -18.49 19.28 -6.79
C TYR A 87 -18.03 18.08 -7.62
N LYS A 88 -17.05 17.35 -7.08
CA LYS A 88 -16.61 16.06 -7.59
C LYS A 88 -16.46 15.13 -6.39
N PRO A 89 -17.15 13.98 -6.38
CA PRO A 89 -16.95 12.99 -5.33
C PRO A 89 -15.48 12.54 -5.33
N ARG A 90 -14.92 12.33 -4.14
CA ARG A 90 -13.52 11.96 -3.98
C ARG A 90 -13.36 10.45 -4.07
N THR A 91 -12.27 10.01 -4.71
CA THR A 91 -11.91 8.59 -4.80
C THR A 91 -11.66 7.99 -3.42
N ALA A 92 -11.10 8.79 -2.50
CA ALA A 92 -10.99 8.44 -1.09
C ALA A 92 -12.41 8.27 -0.50
N GLY A 93 -12.75 7.02 -0.18
CA GLY A 93 -14.06 6.63 0.35
C GLY A 93 -14.19 6.86 1.87
N GLY A 94 -15.22 6.26 2.46
CA GLY A 94 -15.39 6.21 3.92
C GLY A 94 -15.61 7.57 4.57
N GLU A 95 -14.92 7.79 5.70
CA GLU A 95 -15.07 8.97 6.55
C GLU A 95 -14.60 10.25 5.86
N PHE A 96 -13.56 10.17 5.02
CA PHE A 96 -13.05 11.30 4.25
C PHE A 96 -14.07 11.82 3.26
N SER A 97 -14.64 10.93 2.43
CA SER A 97 -15.65 11.32 1.44
C SER A 97 -16.87 11.97 2.10
N ARG A 98 -17.33 11.40 3.22
CA ARG A 98 -18.43 11.99 4.00
C ARG A 98 -18.06 13.39 4.53
N GLY A 99 -16.87 13.54 5.08
CA GLY A 99 -16.36 14.83 5.52
C GLY A 99 -16.33 15.84 4.38
N PHE A 100 -15.77 15.45 3.23
CA PHE A 100 -15.68 16.30 2.04
C PHE A 100 -17.05 16.78 1.57
N ASP A 101 -18.04 15.89 1.51
CA ASP A 101 -19.41 16.25 1.13
C ASP A 101 -20.02 17.26 2.10
N ASP A 102 -19.90 16.99 3.41
CA ASP A 102 -20.43 17.88 4.43
C ASP A 102 -19.76 19.27 4.38
N GLY A 103 -18.43 19.30 4.22
CA GLY A 103 -17.67 20.54 4.10
C GLY A 103 -17.97 21.31 2.82
N TYR A 104 -18.12 20.62 1.69
CA TYR A 104 -18.42 21.23 0.39
C TYR A 104 -19.82 21.87 0.38
N TYR A 105 -20.82 21.18 0.94
CA TYR A 105 -22.19 21.70 1.02
C TYR A 105 -22.42 22.63 2.22
N GLY A 106 -21.40 22.91 3.04
CA GLY A 106 -21.50 23.78 4.20
C GLY A 106 -22.42 23.23 5.30
N ARG A 107 -22.52 21.90 5.43
CA ARG A 107 -23.28 21.25 6.50
C ARG A 107 -22.55 21.38 7.82
N ALA A 108 -23.26 21.22 8.93
CA ALA A 108 -22.65 21.24 10.26
C ALA A 108 -21.62 20.11 10.41
N PHE A 109 -20.49 20.42 11.06
CA PHE A 109 -19.46 19.43 11.36
C PHE A 109 -20.01 18.34 12.28
N SER A 110 -20.13 17.10 11.78
CA SER A 110 -20.66 15.97 12.56
C SER A 110 -19.57 15.15 13.26
N GLY A 111 -18.31 15.38 12.90
CA GLY A 111 -17.18 14.56 13.33
C GLY A 111 -17.14 13.17 12.66
N GLN A 112 -16.11 12.42 13.04
CA GLN A 112 -15.83 11.07 12.57
C GLN A 112 -16.76 10.07 13.29
N LYS A 113 -17.48 9.24 12.52
CA LYS A 113 -18.41 8.23 13.06
C LYS A 113 -17.68 6.95 13.43
N GLN A 114 -16.69 6.58 12.62
CA GLN A 114 -15.87 5.39 12.80
C GLN A 114 -14.41 5.79 12.80
N THR A 115 -13.66 5.42 13.83
CA THR A 115 -12.21 5.63 13.85
C THR A 115 -11.57 4.72 12.82
N VAL A 116 -10.96 5.32 11.80
CA VAL A 116 -10.18 4.59 10.81
C VAL A 116 -8.72 4.63 11.29
N PRO A 117 -8.11 3.48 11.62
CA PRO A 117 -6.70 3.44 12.02
C PRO A 117 -5.80 3.75 10.82
N ASN A 118 -4.57 4.19 11.11
CA ASN A 118 -3.54 4.28 10.09
C ASN A 118 -3.26 2.89 9.51
N GLU A 119 -3.19 2.80 8.18
CA GLU A 119 -2.71 1.61 7.52
C GLU A 119 -1.18 1.64 7.44
N TYR A 120 -0.54 0.52 7.78
CA TYR A 120 0.92 0.39 7.70
C TYR A 120 1.26 -0.63 6.61
N LYS A 121 2.09 -0.22 5.64
CA LYS A 121 2.49 -1.05 4.52
C LYS A 121 3.97 -1.43 4.65
N PRO A 122 4.31 -2.72 4.63
CA PRO A 122 5.70 -3.14 4.58
C PRO A 122 6.27 -2.90 3.19
N TYR A 123 7.51 -2.42 3.11
CA TYR A 123 8.27 -2.35 1.87
C TYR A 123 9.69 -2.87 2.11
N THR A 124 10.23 -3.57 1.13
CA THR A 124 11.56 -4.18 1.22
C THR A 124 12.56 -3.36 0.43
N THR A 125 13.59 -2.87 1.10
CA THR A 125 14.77 -2.24 0.48
C THR A 125 15.93 -3.22 0.49
N SER A 126 16.90 -3.05 -0.41
CA SER A 126 18.16 -3.78 -0.37
C SER A 126 19.25 -2.90 0.21
N GLU A 127 19.84 -3.31 1.32
CA GLU A 127 20.98 -2.62 1.92
C GLU A 127 22.25 -3.44 1.71
N CYS A 128 23.35 -2.77 1.35
CA CYS A 128 24.63 -3.41 1.10
C CYS A 128 25.65 -3.00 2.15
N SER A 129 26.25 -3.98 2.81
CA SER A 129 27.34 -3.78 3.77
C SER A 129 28.63 -4.44 3.27
N TRP A 130 29.75 -3.90 3.72
CA TRP A 130 31.08 -4.44 3.50
C TRP A 130 31.51 -5.20 4.75
N TYR A 131 31.85 -6.49 4.60
CA TYR A 131 32.39 -7.37 5.66
C TYR A 131 33.86 -7.69 5.41
#